data_AF-A0A2H0YS33-F1
#
_entry.id   AF-A0A2H0YS33-F1
#
_cell.length_a   1.000
_cell.length_b   1.000
_cell.length_c   1.000
_cell.angle_alpha   90.00
_cell.angle_beta   90.00
_cell.angle_gamma   90.00
#
_symmetry.space_group_name_H-M   'P 1'
#
loop_
_entity.id
_entity.type
_entity.pdbx_description
1 polymer ?
#
loop_
_entity_poly.entity_id
_entity_poly.type
_entity_poly.pdbx_seq_one_letter_code
_entity_poly.pdbx_strand_id
1 'polypeptide(L)'
;MTSVIVAKKREGESSESLLRRFSRKVQSSGLLIRTKKGQHFVREKSRNLRREDAVQRTLIRKKNDYLRKIGKLEDKPMRGGRK
;
A
#
# COMPACT_ATOMS: atom_id res chain seq x y z
N MET A 1 12.29 -6.58 -11.86
CA MET A 1 13.04 -7.18 -10.72
C MET A 1 12.14 -8.19 -10.04
N THR A 2 12.37 -9.48 -10.27
CA THR A 2 11.62 -10.58 -9.66
C THR A 2 12.03 -10.70 -8.20
N SER A 3 11.23 -10.14 -7.29
CA SER A 3 11.47 -10.29 -5.86
C SER A 3 11.13 -11.72 -5.44
N VAL A 4 12.15 -12.58 -5.33
CA VAL A 4 12.00 -13.94 -4.85
C VAL A 4 11.89 -13.92 -3.31
N ILE A 5 10.79 -14.43 -2.78
CA ILE A 5 10.54 -14.47 -1.33
C ILE A 5 10.80 -15.88 -0.84
N VAL A 6 11.89 -16.06 -0.10
CA VAL A 6 12.26 -17.35 0.50
C VAL A 6 12.11 -17.30 2.03
N ALA A 7 11.55 -18.35 2.62
CA ALA A 7 11.53 -18.63 4.04
C ALA A 7 12.06 -20.04 4.30
N LYS A 8 13.19 -20.15 5.00
CA LYS A 8 13.75 -21.43 5.45
C LYS A 8 13.20 -21.77 6.85
N LYS A 9 12.90 -23.05 7.07
CA LYS A 9 12.49 -23.60 8.37
C LYS A 9 13.62 -23.41 9.39
N ARG A 10 13.27 -22.96 10.59
CA ARG A 10 14.22 -22.89 11.72
C ARG A 10 14.14 -24.17 12.55
N GLU A 11 15.20 -24.49 13.28
CA GLU A 11 15.18 -25.62 14.22
C GLU A 11 14.16 -25.36 15.34
N GLY A 12 13.38 -26.40 15.69
CA GLY A 12 12.28 -26.30 16.65
C GLY A 12 11.02 -25.57 16.15
N GLU A 13 10.96 -25.11 14.89
CA GLU A 13 9.80 -24.40 14.36
C GLU A 13 8.69 -25.35 13.87
N SER A 14 7.45 -25.12 14.33
CA SER A 14 6.26 -25.74 13.74
C SER A 14 6.03 -25.26 12.30
N SER A 15 5.55 -26.15 11.45
CA SER A 15 5.20 -25.85 10.05
C SER A 15 4.25 -24.64 9.92
N GLU A 16 3.34 -24.45 10.87
CA GLU A 16 2.40 -23.32 10.88
C GLU A 16 3.11 -21.97 11.10
N SER A 17 4.07 -21.91 12.02
CA SER A 17 4.87 -20.70 12.28
C SER A 17 5.66 -20.29 11.04
N LEU A 18 6.21 -21.26 10.32
CA LEU A 18 6.91 -21.03 9.06
C LEU A 18 5.99 -20.40 8.00
N LEU A 19 4.78 -20.95 7.81
CA LEU A 19 3.78 -20.41 6.88
C LEU A 19 3.35 -19.00 7.26
N ARG A 20 3.15 -18.72 8.56
CA ARG A 20 2.81 -17.38 9.07
C ARG A 20 3.90 -16.35 8.79
N ARG A 21 5.18 -16.74 8.91
CA ARG A 21 6.33 -15.89 8.55
C ARG A 21 6.39 -15.63 7.05
N PHE A 22 6.22 -16.68 6.25
CA PHE A 22 6.20 -16.56 4.80
C PHE A 22 5.08 -15.60 4.34
N SER A 23 3.85 -15.81 4.84
CA SER A 23 2.70 -14.95 4.51
C SER A 23 2.94 -13.48 4.88
N ARG A 24 3.49 -13.19 6.08
CA ARG A 24 3.91 -11.84 6.45
C ARG A 24 4.96 -11.24 5.50
N LYS A 25 5.95 -12.04 5.09
CA LYS A 25 7.01 -11.59 4.18
C LYS A 25 6.43 -11.27 2.79
N VAL A 26 5.48 -12.07 2.32
CA VAL A 26 4.72 -11.81 1.09
C VAL A 26 3.92 -10.51 1.20
N GLN A 27 3.16 -10.33 2.28
CA GLN A 27 2.35 -9.12 2.48
C GLN A 27 3.20 -7.85 2.58
N SER A 28 4.24 -7.86 3.41
CA SER A 28 5.14 -6.72 3.61
C SER A 28 5.96 -6.34 2.37
N SER A 29 6.29 -7.33 1.53
CA SER A 29 6.99 -7.09 0.25
C SER A 29 6.15 -6.26 -0.74
N GLY A 30 4.83 -6.25 -0.61
CA GLY A 30 3.92 -5.61 -1.57
C GLY A 30 3.94 -6.23 -2.97
N LEU A 31 4.55 -7.41 -3.15
CA LEU A 31 4.63 -8.11 -4.44
C LEU A 31 3.24 -8.30 -5.06
N LEU A 32 2.29 -8.81 -4.28
CA LEU A 32 0.91 -9.04 -4.74
C LEU A 32 0.25 -7.75 -5.24
N ILE A 33 0.49 -6.61 -4.57
CA ILE A 33 -0.08 -5.31 -4.96
C ILE A 33 0.50 -4.85 -6.30
N ARG A 34 1.82 -5.00 -6.48
CA ARG A 34 2.50 -4.65 -7.74
C ARG A 34 2.02 -5.50 -8.89
N THR A 35 1.94 -6.82 -8.70
CA THR A 35 1.45 -7.75 -9.72
C THR A 35 0.01 -7.43 -10.11
N LYS A 36 -0.88 -7.23 -9.13
CA LYS A 36 -2.28 -6.83 -9.41
C LYS A 36 -2.37 -5.50 -10.14
N LYS A 37 -1.53 -4.52 -9.80
CA LYS A 37 -1.51 -3.20 -10.46
C LYS A 37 -1.08 -3.28 -11.93
N GLY A 38 -0.16 -4.18 -12.26
CA GLY A 38 0.36 -4.38 -13.62
C GLY A 38 -0.32 -5.50 -14.41
N GLN A 39 -1.36 -6.15 -13.85
CA GLN A 39 -2.05 -7.28 -14.47
C GLN A 39 -2.74 -6.90 -15.79
N HIS A 40 -3.18 -5.65 -15.92
CA HIS A 40 -3.90 -5.15 -17.07
C HIS A 40 -3.25 -3.91 -17.63
N PHE A 41 -3.39 -3.71 -18.94
CA PHE A 41 -2.97 -2.47 -19.59
C PHE A 41 -3.82 -1.30 -19.08
N VAL A 42 -3.14 -0.24 -18.65
CA VAL A 42 -3.76 1.02 -18.23
C VAL A 42 -3.27 2.12 -19.17
N ARG A 43 -4.20 2.78 -19.86
CA ARG A 43 -3.89 3.94 -20.71
C ARG A 43 -3.37 5.10 -19.87
N GLU A 44 -2.44 5.88 -20.42
CA GLU A 44 -1.98 7.09 -19.77
C GLU A 44 -3.12 8.11 -19.59
N LYS A 45 -3.09 8.86 -18.49
CA LYS A 45 -4.11 9.87 -18.21
C LYS A 45 -3.97 11.06 -19.16
N SER A 46 -5.08 11.45 -19.78
CA SER A 46 -5.16 12.68 -20.58
C SER A 46 -4.84 13.92 -19.72
N ARG A 47 -4.51 15.05 -20.37
CA ARG A 47 -4.23 16.31 -19.67
C ARG A 47 -5.38 16.77 -18.76
N ASN A 48 -6.63 16.59 -19.21
CA ASN A 48 -7.81 16.98 -18.43
C ASN A 48 -7.98 16.07 -17.21
N LEU A 49 -7.91 14.75 -17.40
CA LEU A 49 -7.98 13.78 -16.30
C LEU A 49 -6.88 14.02 -15.26
N ARG A 50 -5.66 14.36 -15.68
CA ARG A 50 -4.57 14.71 -14.76
C ARG A 50 -4.88 15.96 -13.92
N ARG A 51 -5.52 16.97 -14.51
CA ARG A 51 -5.92 18.20 -13.80
C ARG A 51 -7.03 17.92 -12.78
N GLU A 52 -8.05 17.18 -13.18
CA GLU A 52 -9.15 16.78 -12.30
C GLU A 52 -8.63 15.97 -11.10
N ASP A 53 -7.78 14.98 -11.36
CA ASP A 53 -7.08 14.21 -10.33
C ASP A 53 -6.36 15.10 -9.32
N ALA A 54 -5.63 16.10 -9.81
CA ALA A 54 -4.86 17.01 -8.97
C ALA A 54 -5.79 17.86 -8.09
N VAL A 55 -6.86 18.41 -8.67
CA VAL A 55 -7.89 19.16 -7.92
C VAL A 55 -8.51 18.27 -6.84
N GLN A 56 -8.93 17.05 -7.18
CA GLN A 56 -9.51 16.11 -6.20
C GLN A 56 -8.55 15.80 -5.05
N ARG A 57 -7.26 15.57 -5.34
CA ARG A 57 -6.24 15.38 -4.28
C ARG A 57 -6.12 16.58 -3.36
N THR A 58 -6.19 17.80 -3.89
CA THR A 58 -6.13 19.01 -3.05
C THR A 58 -7.37 19.16 -2.17
N LEU A 59 -8.56 18.85 -2.69
CA LEU A 59 -9.81 18.91 -1.93
C LEU A 59 -9.83 17.89 -0.80
N ILE A 60 -9.43 16.64 -1.09
CA ILE A 60 -9.33 15.58 -0.07
C ILE A 60 -8.31 15.97 1.01
N ARG A 61 -7.16 16.55 0.64
CA ARG A 61 -6.17 17.03 1.60
C ARG A 61 -6.77 18.11 2.52
N LYS A 62 -7.38 19.16 1.95
CA LYS A 62 -8.03 20.23 2.72
C LYS A 62 -9.11 19.71 3.66
N LYS A 63 -9.95 18.78 3.18
CA LYS A 63 -10.99 18.12 3.99
C LYS A 63 -10.38 17.36 5.17
N ASN A 64 -9.35 16.55 4.91
CA ASN A 64 -8.68 15.79 5.96
C ASN A 64 -7.99 16.70 6.99
N ASP A 65 -7.36 17.79 6.54
CA ASP A 65 -6.73 18.77 7.43
C ASP A 65 -7.77 19.47 8.32
N TYR A 66 -8.94 19.81 7.76
CA TYR A 66 -10.06 20.33 8.55
C TYR A 66 -10.56 19.31 9.58
N LEU A 67 -10.77 18.05 9.18
CA LEU A 67 -11.24 16.98 10.07
C LEU A 67 -10.27 16.70 11.22
N ARG A 68 -8.95 16.80 10.98
CA ARG A 68 -7.94 16.72 12.05
C ARG A 68 -8.07 17.87 13.04
N LYS A 69 -8.19 19.11 12.54
CA LYS A 69 -8.34 20.31 13.38
C LYS A 69 -9.54 20.24 14.32
N ILE A 70 -10.66 19.68 13.87
CA ILE A 70 -11.87 19.51 14.69
C ILE A 70 -11.90 18.20 15.50
N GLY A 71 -10.79 17.43 15.51
CA GLY A 71 -10.67 16.18 16.27
C GLY A 71 -11.48 15.00 15.73
N LYS A 72 -12.07 15.10 14.53
CA LYS A 72 -12.86 14.01 13.91
C LYS A 72 -12.01 13.03 13.09
N LEU A 73 -10.71 13.29 12.97
CA LEU A 73 -9.76 12.39 12.34
C LEU A 73 -8.53 12.26 13.24
N GLU A 74 -8.14 11.02 13.55
CA GLU A 74 -6.94 10.77 14.35
C GLU A 74 -5.69 11.31 13.64
N ASP A 75 -4.81 12.01 14.38
CA ASP A 75 -3.48 12.46 13.93
C ASP A 75 -2.45 11.31 13.86
N LYS A 76 -2.90 10.10 13.53
CA LYS A 76 -1.97 8.99 13.29
C LYS A 76 -1.46 9.11 11.86
N PRO A 77 -0.14 8.96 11.62
CA PRO A 77 0.37 8.85 10.26
C PRO A 77 -0.34 7.67 9.58
N MET A 78 -0.86 7.86 8.37
CA MET A 78 -1.49 6.77 7.61
C MET A 78 -0.50 5.60 7.57
N ARG A 79 -0.85 4.49 8.22
CA ARG A 79 -0.07 3.25 8.21
C ARG A 79 -0.02 2.73 6.76
N GLY A 80 0.99 3.14 6.00
CA GLY A 80 1.15 2.75 4.59
C GLY A 80 1.64 3.84 3.64
N GLY A 81 1.72 5.10 4.07
CA GLY A 81 2.39 6.15 3.30
C GLY A 81 3.91 5.95 3.35
N ARG A 82 4.47 5.15 2.44
CA ARG A 82 5.92 5.15 2.21
C ARG A 82 6.32 6.55 1.74
N LYS A 83 7.30 7.15 2.43
CA LYS A 83 8.15 8.21 1.85
C LYS A 83 8.86 7.67 0.62
#